data_AF-A0A3D0SKS2-F1
#
_entry.id   AF-A0A3D0SKS2-F1
#
_cell.length_a   1.000
_cell.length_b   1.000
_cell.length_c   1.000
_cell.angle_alpha   90.00
_cell.angle_beta   90.00
_cell.angle_gamma   90.00
#
_symmetry.space_group_name_H-M   'P 1'
#
loop_
_entity.id
_entity.type
_entity.pdbx_description
1 polymer ?
#
loop_
_entity_poly.entity_id
_entity_poly.type
_entity_poly.pdbx_seq_one_letter_code
_entity_poly.pdbx_strand_id
1 'polypeptide(L)'
;MNPSLSYENSIAATVHASHPHPSLQEGYAYGYGWRAILLLMMLLTMIVAPAQGSTLEALWNDSQSRDYRAPASNELEQVEQLFRRTFASETSEALAADWATLGFQLEHVTEQGHVFTVIRERPDQRWGRGFYTFAARLTSRPVLQAPHALSDKFTGLIALRLFAQDQFAAGAWSTAPRRYQNEDDETVDADLAHLPERHLLD
;
A
#
# COMPACT_ATOMS: atom_id res chain seq x y z
N MET A 1 42.72 -86.46 28.14
CA MET A 1 43.54 -85.48 27.39
C MET A 1 43.54 -84.19 28.19
N ASN A 2 44.69 -83.87 28.77
CA ASN A 2 44.99 -82.63 29.49
C ASN A 2 45.64 -81.66 28.46
N PRO A 3 45.64 -80.33 28.64
CA PRO A 3 46.61 -79.78 29.59
C PRO A 3 46.14 -78.58 30.43
N SER A 4 46.57 -78.63 31.68
CA SER A 4 46.95 -77.51 32.53
C SER A 4 47.85 -76.50 31.82
N LEU A 5 47.71 -75.20 32.11
CA LEU A 5 48.80 -74.38 32.65
C LEU A 5 48.35 -72.92 32.90
N SER A 6 48.64 -72.55 34.15
CA SER A 6 48.76 -71.23 34.77
C SER A 6 49.44 -70.14 33.92
N TYR A 7 49.13 -68.87 34.17
CA TYR A 7 50.13 -67.90 34.68
C TYR A 7 49.48 -66.61 35.19
N GLU A 8 49.86 -66.24 36.42
CA GLU A 8 49.70 -64.92 37.05
C GLU A 8 50.63 -63.88 36.42
N ASN A 9 50.20 -62.60 36.43
CA ASN A 9 50.94 -61.40 36.85
C ASN A 9 50.06 -60.18 36.51
N SER A 10 49.49 -59.47 37.50
CA SER A 10 50.12 -58.37 38.28
C SER A 10 50.71 -57.31 37.33
N ILE A 11 50.27 -56.05 37.28
CA ILE A 11 50.37 -55.03 38.33
C ILE A 11 49.53 -53.78 37.97
N ALA A 12 48.95 -53.15 39.00
CA ALA A 12 48.60 -51.73 39.22
C ALA A 12 47.45 -51.01 38.49
N ALA A 13 46.58 -50.43 39.36
CA ALA A 13 45.98 -49.08 39.30
C ALA A 13 44.92 -48.82 38.22
N THR A 14 43.75 -48.21 38.45
CA THR A 14 43.12 -47.55 39.59
C THR A 14 41.66 -47.27 39.19
N VAL A 15 40.71 -47.64 40.07
CA VAL A 15 39.38 -47.05 40.37
C VAL A 15 38.50 -46.48 39.22
N HIS A 16 37.33 -47.09 38.99
CA HIS A 16 36.05 -46.34 38.96
C HIS A 16 34.80 -47.20 39.22
N ALA A 17 34.05 -46.76 40.26
CA ALA A 17 32.62 -46.86 40.58
C ALA A 17 31.72 -48.01 40.04
N SER A 18 30.89 -48.60 40.92
CA SER A 18 29.43 -48.40 40.92
C SER A 18 28.65 -49.19 42.01
N HIS A 19 27.76 -48.45 42.70
CA HIS A 19 26.44 -48.82 43.29
C HIS A 19 26.34 -49.80 44.49
N PRO A 20 25.27 -49.74 45.34
CA PRO A 20 23.91 -49.23 45.05
C PRO A 20 23.16 -48.37 46.11
N HIS A 21 22.04 -47.84 45.63
CA HIS A 21 20.80 -47.25 46.23
C HIS A 21 20.22 -47.94 47.49
N PRO A 22 19.08 -47.49 48.10
CA PRO A 22 18.31 -46.23 47.98
C PRO A 22 17.89 -45.62 49.34
N SER A 23 17.32 -44.41 49.36
CA SER A 23 16.16 -44.14 50.24
C SER A 23 15.28 -43.04 49.65
N LEU A 24 13.98 -43.27 49.82
CA LEU A 24 12.84 -42.54 49.28
C LEU A 24 12.66 -41.18 49.98
N GLN A 25 12.32 -40.15 49.21
CA GLN A 25 11.40 -39.13 49.72
C GLN A 25 10.58 -38.54 48.56
N GLU A 26 9.27 -38.73 48.67
CA GLU A 26 8.23 -38.16 47.84
C GLU A 26 8.18 -36.63 48.01
N GLY A 27 7.88 -35.91 46.93
CA GLY A 27 7.68 -34.47 46.97
C GLY A 27 7.03 -33.97 45.69
N TYR A 28 5.70 -33.87 45.70
CA TYR A 28 4.87 -33.32 44.65
C TYR A 28 5.37 -31.95 44.14
N ALA A 29 5.60 -31.83 42.83
CA ALA A 29 5.83 -30.55 42.17
C ALA A 29 5.02 -30.43 40.86
N TYR A 30 3.75 -30.82 40.87
CA TYR A 30 2.80 -30.39 39.84
C TYR A 30 2.36 -28.95 40.16
N GLY A 31 3.13 -27.95 39.71
CA GLY A 31 2.80 -26.56 40.08
C GLY A 31 3.18 -25.45 39.11
N TYR A 32 4.10 -25.68 38.16
CA TYR A 32 4.66 -24.54 37.41
C TYR A 32 4.73 -24.72 35.88
N GLY A 33 4.44 -25.90 35.34
CA GLY A 33 4.55 -26.15 33.89
C GLY A 33 3.49 -25.44 33.03
N TRP A 34 2.28 -25.24 33.55
CA TRP A 34 1.15 -24.69 32.79
C TRP A 34 1.14 -23.17 32.76
N ARG A 35 1.70 -22.50 33.78
CA ARG A 35 1.82 -21.03 33.83
C ARG A 35 2.90 -20.49 32.88
N ALA A 36 3.98 -21.25 32.66
CA ALA A 36 5.02 -20.89 31.70
C ALA A 36 4.54 -20.98 30.24
N ILE A 37 3.69 -21.96 29.92
CA ILE A 37 3.12 -22.12 28.57
C ILE A 37 2.10 -21.00 28.27
N LEU A 38 1.31 -20.57 29.26
CA LEU A 38 0.37 -19.46 29.08
C LEU A 38 1.08 -18.11 28.88
N LEU A 39 2.20 -17.85 29.56
CA LEU A 39 3.01 -16.64 29.33
C LEU A 39 3.74 -16.68 27.98
N LEU A 40 4.14 -17.86 27.50
CA LEU A 40 4.76 -18.03 26.18
C LEU A 40 3.74 -17.91 25.03
N MET A 41 2.49 -18.37 25.22
CA MET A 41 1.42 -18.18 24.23
C MET A 41 0.89 -16.74 24.19
N MET A 42 0.99 -15.97 25.27
CA MET A 42 0.54 -14.59 25.32
C MET A 42 1.51 -13.60 24.66
N LEU A 43 2.76 -14.00 24.40
CA LEU A 43 3.74 -13.18 23.67
C LEU A 43 3.69 -13.35 22.14
N LEU A 44 2.89 -14.28 21.61
CA LEU A 44 2.81 -14.59 20.18
C LEU A 44 1.52 -14.10 19.51
N THR A 45 0.92 -13.04 20.03
CA THR A 45 -0.09 -12.25 19.30
C THR A 45 0.40 -10.82 19.15
N MET A 46 1.60 -10.64 18.60
CA MET A 46 1.86 -9.49 17.74
C MET A 46 0.93 -9.65 16.55
N ILE A 47 -0.33 -9.21 16.72
CA ILE A 47 -1.21 -8.94 15.59
C ILE A 47 -0.48 -7.83 14.85
N VAL A 48 0.26 -8.20 13.81
CA VAL A 48 0.64 -7.27 12.75
C VAL A 48 -0.69 -6.79 12.20
N ALA A 49 -1.18 -5.65 12.70
CA ALA A 49 -2.25 -4.95 12.03
C ALA A 49 -1.76 -4.79 10.59
N PRO A 50 -2.53 -5.25 9.57
CA PRO A 50 -2.15 -4.95 8.20
C PRO A 50 -1.97 -3.43 8.15
N ALA A 51 -0.82 -2.96 7.64
CA ALA A 51 -0.67 -1.55 7.33
C ALA A 51 -1.88 -1.20 6.47
N GLN A 52 -2.81 -0.41 7.01
CA GLN A 52 -3.95 0.08 6.26
C GLN A 52 -3.34 1.01 5.22
N GLY A 53 -3.08 0.47 4.03
CA GLY A 53 -2.65 1.26 2.89
C GLY A 53 -3.66 2.40 2.69
N SER A 54 -3.17 3.53 2.17
CA SER A 54 -4.05 4.64 1.80
C SER A 54 -5.14 4.14 0.84
N THR A 55 -6.41 4.45 1.11
CA THR A 55 -7.50 4.13 0.18
C THR A 55 -7.54 5.14 -0.95
N LEU A 56 -8.14 4.78 -2.09
CA LEU A 56 -8.39 5.71 -3.19
C LEU A 56 -9.22 6.90 -2.72
N GLU A 57 -10.20 6.67 -1.83
CA GLU A 57 -11.00 7.72 -1.21
C GLU A 57 -10.16 8.68 -0.37
N ALA A 58 -9.26 8.17 0.47
CA ALA A 58 -8.39 9.01 1.30
C ALA A 58 -7.46 9.87 0.43
N LEU A 59 -6.87 9.29 -0.62
CA LEU A 59 -5.98 10.03 -1.52
C LEU A 59 -6.74 11.05 -2.37
N TRP A 60 -7.93 10.73 -2.85
CA TRP A 60 -8.76 11.70 -3.57
C TRP A 60 -9.16 12.87 -2.68
N ASN A 61 -9.60 12.60 -1.44
CA ASN A 61 -9.93 13.64 -0.46
C ASN A 61 -8.71 14.53 -0.16
N ASP A 62 -7.53 13.94 -0.01
CA ASP A 62 -6.29 14.70 0.17
C ASP A 62 -5.91 15.49 -1.10
N SER A 63 -6.37 15.09 -2.29
CA SER A 63 -6.02 15.77 -3.55
C SER A 63 -6.88 17.01 -3.83
N GLN A 64 -7.92 17.27 -3.05
CA GLN A 64 -8.85 18.38 -3.31
C GLN A 64 -8.17 19.74 -3.11
N SER A 65 -8.52 20.68 -3.98
CA SER A 65 -8.12 22.08 -3.92
C SER A 65 -9.35 22.98 -4.01
N ARG A 66 -9.21 24.20 -3.49
CA ARG A 66 -10.23 25.26 -3.65
C ARG A 66 -10.07 26.01 -4.96
N ASP A 67 -8.85 26.01 -5.49
CA ASP A 67 -8.46 26.81 -6.64
C ASP A 67 -8.17 25.92 -7.84
N TYR A 68 -8.50 26.43 -9.03
CA TYR A 68 -8.08 25.84 -10.29
C TYR A 68 -7.07 26.74 -10.98
N ARG A 69 -5.95 26.17 -11.40
CA ARG A 69 -5.01 26.83 -12.31
C ARG A 69 -4.85 25.98 -13.57
N ALA A 70 -5.20 26.57 -14.71
CA ALA A 70 -5.01 25.91 -16.00
C ALA A 70 -3.50 25.64 -16.25
N PRO A 71 -3.16 24.47 -16.82
CA PRO A 71 -1.81 24.17 -17.25
C PRO A 71 -1.39 25.11 -18.39
N ALA A 72 -0.09 25.32 -18.57
CA ALA A 72 0.41 26.01 -19.75
C ALA A 72 0.25 25.12 -21.00
N SER A 73 0.11 25.70 -22.20
CA SER A 73 -0.14 24.90 -23.42
C SER A 73 0.97 23.88 -23.72
N ASN A 74 2.23 24.18 -23.39
CA ASN A 74 3.37 23.26 -23.52
C ASN A 74 3.39 22.15 -22.46
N GLU A 75 2.65 22.30 -21.36
CA GLU A 75 2.48 21.28 -20.32
C GLU A 75 1.48 20.21 -20.79
N LEU A 76 0.45 20.58 -21.57
CA LEU A 76 -0.56 19.64 -22.06
C LEU A 76 0.05 18.51 -22.90
N GLU A 77 0.96 18.83 -23.82
CA GLU A 77 1.64 17.82 -24.65
C GLU A 77 2.48 16.86 -23.79
N GLN A 78 3.14 17.38 -22.74
CA GLN A 78 3.93 16.56 -21.82
C GLN A 78 3.03 15.64 -21.00
N VAL A 79 1.93 16.16 -20.46
CA VAL A 79 0.97 15.37 -19.70
C VAL A 79 0.34 14.28 -20.56
N GLU A 80 -0.01 14.56 -21.82
CA GLU A 80 -0.55 13.56 -22.74
C GLU A 80 0.44 12.41 -22.96
N GLN A 81 1.72 12.72 -23.18
CA GLN A 81 2.77 11.70 -23.34
C GLN A 81 2.93 10.85 -22.08
N LEU A 82 2.90 11.47 -20.90
CA LEU A 82 3.00 10.76 -19.63
C LEU A 82 1.76 9.88 -19.35
N PHE A 83 0.58 10.35 -19.73
CA PHE A 83 -0.63 9.52 -19.68
C PHE A 83 -0.51 8.31 -20.62
N ARG A 84 -0.04 8.48 -21.85
CA ARG A 84 0.17 7.36 -22.80
C ARG A 84 1.13 6.31 -22.23
N ARG A 85 2.22 6.74 -21.58
CA ARG A 85 3.18 5.85 -20.92
C ARG A 85 2.58 5.13 -19.72
N THR A 86 1.80 5.85 -18.91
CA THR A 86 1.06 5.26 -17.78
C THR A 86 0.03 4.24 -18.27
N PHE A 87 -0.67 4.54 -19.38
CA PHE A 87 -1.56 3.62 -20.11
C PHE A 87 -0.83 2.46 -20.80
N ALA A 88 0.50 2.50 -20.92
CA ALA A 88 1.29 1.35 -21.34
C ALA A 88 1.71 0.47 -20.14
N SER A 89 1.19 0.75 -18.93
CA SER A 89 1.59 0.13 -17.67
C SER A 89 3.09 0.29 -17.36
N GLU A 90 3.71 1.38 -17.83
CA GLU A 90 5.08 1.71 -17.43
C GLU A 90 5.10 2.11 -15.95
N THR A 91 6.05 1.56 -15.18
CA THR A 91 6.21 1.83 -13.74
C THR A 91 7.66 2.20 -13.40
N SER A 92 8.35 2.90 -14.31
CA SER A 92 9.76 3.25 -14.15
C SER A 92 9.95 4.42 -13.18
N GLU A 93 11.09 4.47 -12.49
CA GLU A 93 11.47 5.66 -11.69
C GLU A 93 11.57 6.92 -12.57
N ALA A 94 11.96 6.76 -13.83
CA ALA A 94 11.98 7.84 -14.81
C ALA A 94 10.58 8.43 -15.05
N LEU A 95 9.55 7.57 -15.23
CA LEU A 95 8.16 8.03 -15.37
C LEU A 95 7.70 8.79 -14.12
N ALA A 96 8.02 8.30 -12.93
CA ALA A 96 7.69 8.99 -11.68
C ALA A 96 8.40 10.36 -11.57
N ALA A 97 9.67 10.42 -11.97
CA ALA A 97 10.43 11.66 -12.02
C ALA A 97 9.84 12.67 -13.02
N ASP A 98 9.42 12.21 -14.20
CA ASP A 98 8.80 13.07 -15.22
C ASP A 98 7.47 13.65 -14.71
N TRP A 99 6.60 12.84 -14.09
CA TRP A 99 5.40 13.33 -13.41
C TRP A 99 5.75 14.35 -12.31
N ALA A 100 6.83 14.12 -11.57
CA ALA A 100 7.29 15.05 -10.55
C ALA A 100 7.75 16.40 -11.13
N THR A 101 8.33 16.44 -12.34
CA THR A 101 8.66 17.74 -12.97
C THR A 101 7.42 18.62 -13.20
N LEU A 102 6.25 18.00 -13.40
CA LEU A 102 4.98 18.69 -13.62
C LEU A 102 4.19 18.97 -12.33
N GLY A 103 4.76 18.66 -11.16
CA GLY A 103 4.09 18.89 -9.88
C GLY A 103 3.17 17.76 -9.43
N PHE A 104 3.20 16.62 -10.11
CA PHE A 104 2.47 15.43 -9.72
C PHE A 104 3.34 14.50 -8.87
N GLN A 105 2.71 13.51 -8.28
CA GLN A 105 3.33 12.34 -7.68
C GLN A 105 2.58 11.09 -8.14
N LEU A 106 3.35 10.01 -8.30
CA LEU A 106 2.85 8.71 -8.68
C LEU A 106 2.98 7.78 -7.46
N GLU A 107 1.88 7.15 -7.08
CA GLU A 107 1.79 6.23 -5.94
C GLU A 107 1.12 4.93 -6.35
N HIS A 108 1.49 3.83 -5.70
CA HIS A 108 0.82 2.55 -5.87
C HIS A 108 -0.04 2.24 -4.65
N VAL A 109 -1.31 1.91 -4.90
CA VAL A 109 -2.32 1.66 -3.88
C VAL A 109 -2.86 0.25 -4.07
N THR A 110 -2.98 -0.50 -2.99
CA THR A 110 -3.71 -1.77 -3.00
C THR A 110 -5.02 -1.59 -2.25
N GLU A 111 -6.14 -1.74 -2.95
CA GLU A 111 -7.47 -1.64 -2.37
C GLU A 111 -8.32 -2.81 -2.86
N GLN A 112 -9.02 -3.50 -1.95
CA GLN A 112 -9.86 -4.66 -2.26
C GLN A 112 -9.12 -5.81 -2.98
N GLY A 113 -7.80 -5.92 -2.81
CA GLY A 113 -6.97 -6.93 -3.48
C GLY A 113 -6.52 -6.54 -4.90
N HIS A 114 -6.88 -5.35 -5.36
CA HIS A 114 -6.49 -4.80 -6.65
C HIS A 114 -5.40 -3.73 -6.47
N VAL A 115 -4.45 -3.70 -7.41
CA VAL A 115 -3.36 -2.72 -7.41
C VAL A 115 -3.67 -1.62 -8.41
N PHE A 116 -3.56 -0.39 -7.96
CA PHE A 116 -3.80 0.82 -8.72
C PHE A 116 -2.55 1.69 -8.73
N THR A 117 -2.27 2.31 -9.87
CA THR A 117 -1.36 3.45 -9.97
C THR A 117 -2.19 4.71 -9.86
N VAL A 118 -1.83 5.58 -8.92
CA VAL A 118 -2.50 6.85 -8.64
C VAL A 118 -1.56 7.98 -9.03
N ILE A 119 -2.05 8.92 -9.82
CA ILE A 119 -1.35 10.16 -10.17
C ILE A 119 -2.18 11.31 -9.61
N ARG A 120 -1.55 12.14 -8.79
CA ARG A 120 -2.18 13.30 -8.15
C ARG A 120 -1.16 14.42 -7.96
N GLU A 121 -1.64 15.63 -7.80
CA GLU A 121 -0.78 16.77 -7.48
C GLU A 121 -0.08 16.56 -6.13
N ARG A 122 1.17 17.02 -6.02
CA ARG A 122 1.86 17.02 -4.74
C ARG A 122 1.14 17.92 -3.72
N PRO A 123 1.23 17.61 -2.42
CA PRO A 123 0.60 18.41 -1.37
C PRO A 123 0.92 19.91 -1.42
N ASP A 124 2.12 20.29 -1.86
CA ASP A 124 2.59 21.67 -1.99
C ASP A 124 2.18 22.34 -3.31
N GLN A 125 1.51 21.64 -4.23
CA GLN A 125 1.19 22.10 -5.59
C GLN A 125 -0.23 21.75 -6.04
N ARG A 126 -1.21 21.80 -5.11
CA ARG A 126 -2.62 21.47 -5.40
C ARG A 126 -3.33 22.61 -6.11
N TRP A 127 -3.40 22.53 -7.43
CA TRP A 127 -4.05 23.53 -8.29
C TRP A 127 -5.29 23.02 -9.01
N GLY A 128 -5.89 21.93 -8.52
CA GLY A 128 -7.14 21.42 -9.07
C GLY A 128 -6.97 20.68 -10.41
N ARG A 129 -5.76 20.22 -10.73
CA ARG A 129 -5.41 19.62 -12.04
C ARG A 129 -5.83 18.15 -12.16
N GLY A 130 -6.57 17.62 -11.19
CA GLY A 130 -7.23 16.32 -11.24
C GLY A 130 -6.57 15.24 -10.39
N PHE A 131 -7.32 14.15 -10.22
CA PHE A 131 -6.91 12.91 -9.59
C PHE A 131 -7.12 11.78 -10.59
N TYR A 132 -6.07 11.00 -10.87
CA TYR A 132 -6.09 9.98 -11.91
C TYR A 132 -5.69 8.63 -11.32
N THR A 133 -6.40 7.58 -11.73
CA THR A 133 -6.11 6.22 -11.29
C THR A 133 -6.08 5.26 -12.47
N PHE A 134 -5.18 4.29 -12.42
CA PHE A 134 -4.98 3.29 -13.47
C PHE A 134 -4.95 1.92 -12.84
N ALA A 135 -5.70 0.96 -13.39
CA ALA A 135 -5.61 -0.42 -12.98
C ALA A 135 -4.26 -1.00 -13.43
N ALA A 136 -3.59 -1.79 -12.59
CA ALA A 136 -2.29 -2.39 -12.93
C ALA A 136 -2.33 -3.31 -14.17
N ARG A 137 -3.51 -3.82 -14.53
CA ARG A 137 -3.73 -4.56 -15.77
C ARG A 137 -4.65 -3.77 -16.68
N LEU A 138 -4.05 -3.09 -17.64
CA LEU A 138 -4.82 -2.39 -18.65
C LEU A 138 -5.39 -3.41 -19.64
N THR A 139 -6.68 -3.27 -19.87
CA THR A 139 -7.52 -4.18 -20.67
C THR A 139 -8.44 -3.31 -21.53
N SER A 140 -9.26 -3.89 -22.40
CA SER A 140 -10.33 -3.20 -23.11
C SER A 140 -11.49 -2.72 -22.22
N ARG A 141 -11.25 -2.57 -20.90
CA ARG A 141 -12.21 -2.03 -19.93
C ARG A 141 -12.42 -0.52 -20.17
N PRO A 142 -13.62 0.00 -19.87
CA PRO A 142 -13.92 1.42 -20.02
C PRO A 142 -13.08 2.31 -19.11
N VAL A 143 -13.03 3.60 -19.43
CA VAL A 143 -12.49 4.66 -18.56
C VAL A 143 -13.66 5.32 -17.83
N LEU A 144 -13.50 5.58 -16.53
CA LEU A 144 -14.48 6.28 -15.72
C LEU A 144 -14.09 7.75 -15.59
N GLN A 145 -15.03 8.67 -15.78
CA GLN A 145 -14.79 10.10 -15.58
C GLN A 145 -15.83 10.69 -14.63
N ALA A 146 -15.36 11.50 -13.69
CA ALA A 146 -16.17 12.27 -12.76
C ALA A 146 -15.70 13.75 -12.78
N PRO A 147 -16.01 14.49 -13.86
CA PRO A 147 -15.56 15.88 -14.03
C PRO A 147 -16.21 16.84 -13.02
N HIS A 148 -17.30 16.42 -12.37
CA HIS A 148 -18.02 17.20 -11.34
C HIS A 148 -17.96 16.50 -9.97
N ALA A 149 -16.87 15.77 -9.69
CA ALA A 149 -16.72 14.93 -8.51
C ALA A 149 -16.94 15.67 -7.17
N LEU A 150 -16.66 16.98 -7.12
CA LEU A 150 -16.82 17.83 -5.94
C LEU A 150 -18.12 18.65 -5.94
N SER A 151 -18.73 18.86 -7.11
CA SER A 151 -19.89 19.75 -7.24
C SER A 151 -21.21 18.99 -7.13
N ASP A 152 -21.25 17.76 -7.64
CA ASP A 152 -22.43 16.91 -7.59
C ASP A 152 -22.38 15.98 -6.37
N LYS A 153 -23.48 15.95 -5.61
CA LYS A 153 -23.55 15.22 -4.35
C LYS A 153 -23.24 13.74 -4.58
N PHE A 154 -22.20 13.25 -3.89
CA PHE A 154 -21.70 11.88 -3.92
C PHE A 154 -21.09 11.40 -5.24
N THR A 155 -21.04 12.21 -6.30
CA THR A 155 -20.52 11.75 -7.60
C THR A 155 -19.08 11.24 -7.51
N GLY A 156 -18.20 11.97 -6.82
CA GLY A 156 -16.82 11.52 -6.63
C GLY A 156 -16.72 10.20 -5.87
N LEU A 157 -17.45 10.06 -4.75
CA LEU A 157 -17.47 8.86 -3.93
C LEU A 157 -18.06 7.65 -4.65
N ILE A 158 -19.16 7.84 -5.38
CA ILE A 158 -19.79 6.78 -6.19
C ILE A 158 -18.80 6.32 -7.26
N ALA A 159 -18.18 7.25 -7.98
CA ALA A 159 -17.20 6.93 -9.02
C ALA A 159 -15.98 6.19 -8.44
N LEU A 160 -15.44 6.60 -7.30
CA LEU A 160 -14.35 5.90 -6.62
C LEU A 160 -14.71 4.46 -6.25
N ARG A 161 -15.90 4.26 -5.65
CA ARG A 161 -16.38 2.94 -5.26
C ARG A 161 -16.66 2.03 -6.46
N LEU A 162 -17.12 2.59 -7.57
CA LEU A 162 -17.27 1.85 -8.83
C LEU A 162 -15.91 1.49 -9.43
N PHE A 163 -14.95 2.42 -9.40
CA PHE A 163 -13.60 2.17 -9.90
C PHE A 163 -12.87 1.07 -9.10
N ALA A 164 -12.99 1.10 -7.76
CA ALA A 164 -12.35 0.14 -6.85
C ALA A 164 -12.80 -1.32 -7.08
N GLN A 165 -13.91 -1.56 -7.78
CA GLN A 165 -14.38 -2.89 -8.16
C GLN A 165 -13.60 -3.51 -9.35
N ASP A 166 -12.54 -2.84 -9.82
CA ASP A 166 -11.66 -3.32 -10.89
C ASP A 166 -12.43 -3.59 -12.21
N GLN A 167 -13.42 -2.75 -12.52
CA GLN A 167 -14.20 -2.83 -13.76
C GLN A 167 -13.74 -1.82 -14.82
N PHE A 168 -12.82 -0.91 -14.48
CA PHE A 168 -12.35 0.18 -15.33
C PHE A 168 -10.84 0.11 -15.53
N ALA A 169 -10.37 0.55 -16.70
CA ALA A 169 -8.94 0.61 -17.00
C ALA A 169 -8.28 1.83 -16.35
N ALA A 170 -8.97 2.96 -16.38
CA ALA A 170 -8.53 4.20 -15.76
C ALA A 170 -9.71 5.02 -15.25
N GLY A 171 -9.42 5.96 -14.36
CA GLY A 171 -10.38 6.86 -13.73
C GLY A 171 -9.83 8.27 -13.67
N ALA A 172 -10.68 9.27 -13.88
CA ALA A 172 -10.33 10.69 -13.73
C ALA A 172 -11.39 11.44 -12.92
N TRP A 173 -10.97 12.20 -11.91
CA TRP A 173 -11.82 13.01 -11.04
C TRP A 173 -11.33 14.45 -11.04
N SER A 174 -12.26 15.40 -11.08
CA SER A 174 -11.96 16.79 -10.76
C SER A 174 -11.51 16.93 -9.30
N THR A 175 -10.49 17.74 -9.06
CA THR A 175 -10.01 18.08 -7.70
C THR A 175 -10.27 19.53 -7.32
N ALA A 176 -10.83 20.35 -8.20
CA ALA A 176 -11.32 21.70 -7.89
C ALA A 176 -12.84 21.80 -8.14
N PRO A 177 -13.55 22.67 -7.39
CA PRO A 177 -14.97 22.92 -7.61
C PRO A 177 -15.21 23.63 -8.94
N ARG A 178 -16.40 23.41 -9.53
CA ARG A 178 -16.82 24.08 -10.77
C ARG A 178 -16.81 25.60 -10.65
N ARG A 179 -17.10 26.13 -9.46
CA ARG A 179 -17.07 27.57 -9.18
C ARG A 179 -16.28 27.80 -7.91
N TYR A 180 -15.35 28.75 -7.98
CA TYR A 180 -14.62 29.22 -6.82
C TYR A 180 -14.59 30.75 -6.81
N GLN A 181 -14.37 31.31 -5.62
CA GLN A 181 -14.12 32.73 -5.47
C GLN A 181 -12.61 32.94 -5.56
N ASN A 182 -12.17 33.83 -6.44
CA ASN A 182 -10.77 34.25 -6.48
C ASN A 182 -10.44 35.22 -5.33
N GLU A 183 -9.19 35.68 -5.26
CA GLU A 183 -8.72 36.63 -4.23
C GLU A 183 -9.48 37.98 -4.25
N ASP A 184 -10.17 38.28 -5.35
CA ASP A 184 -10.98 39.49 -5.56
C ASP A 184 -12.49 39.27 -5.31
N ASP A 185 -12.88 38.16 -4.67
CA ASP A 185 -14.28 37.73 -4.42
C ASP A 185 -15.14 37.52 -5.68
N GLU A 186 -14.53 37.45 -6.86
CA GLU A 186 -15.21 37.18 -8.12
C GLU A 186 -15.47 35.68 -8.27
N THR A 187 -16.68 35.34 -8.74
CA THR A 187 -17.01 33.95 -9.06
C THR A 187 -16.39 33.55 -10.39
N VAL A 188 -15.41 32.66 -10.35
CA VAL A 188 -14.77 32.07 -11.53
C VAL A 188 -15.48 30.77 -11.89
N ASP A 189 -15.83 30.58 -13.17
CA ASP A 189 -16.36 29.31 -13.71
C ASP A 189 -15.20 28.43 -14.19
N ALA A 190 -14.86 27.43 -13.38
CA ALA A 190 -13.90 26.37 -13.67
C ALA A 190 -14.59 25.05 -13.98
N ASP A 191 -15.64 25.10 -14.82
CA ASP A 191 -16.29 23.89 -15.32
C ASP A 191 -15.35 23.12 -16.25
N LEU A 192 -14.61 22.16 -15.66
CA LEU A 192 -13.66 21.30 -16.37
C LEU A 192 -14.31 20.47 -17.48
N ALA A 193 -15.64 20.36 -17.55
CA ALA A 193 -16.32 19.69 -18.66
C ALA A 193 -16.39 20.55 -19.95
N HIS A 194 -16.17 21.86 -19.86
CA HIS A 194 -16.33 22.80 -20.98
C HIS A 194 -15.05 23.58 -21.34
N LEU A 195 -13.98 23.49 -20.55
CA LEU A 195 -12.73 24.20 -20.82
C LEU A 195 -11.87 23.50 -21.89
N PRO A 196 -11.28 24.24 -22.85
CA PRO A 196 -10.47 23.68 -23.92
C PRO A 196 -9.08 23.19 -23.48
N GLU A 197 -8.55 23.68 -22.36
CA GLU A 197 -7.21 23.36 -21.85
C GLU A 197 -7.28 22.47 -20.60
N ARG A 198 -7.78 21.24 -20.77
CA ARG A 198 -7.95 20.27 -19.68
C ARG A 198 -7.14 19.00 -19.91
N HIS A 199 -6.77 18.35 -18.80
CA HIS A 199 -6.09 17.06 -18.79
C HIS A 199 -7.04 15.85 -18.90
N LEU A 200 -8.37 16.08 -18.93
CA LEU A 200 -9.33 14.98 -19.10
C LEU A 200 -9.16 14.38 -20.50
N LEU A 201 -8.91 13.08 -20.51
CA LEU A 201 -8.72 12.24 -21.69
C LEU A 201 -9.97 12.33 -22.59
N ASP A 202 -9.82 12.91 -23.78
CA ASP A 202 -10.74 12.75 -24.91
C ASP A 202 -10.23 11.64 -25.86
#